data_AF-A0A9W9RW71-F1
#
_entry.id   AF-A0A9W9RW71-F1
#
_cell.length_a   1.000
_cell.length_b   1.000
_cell.length_c   1.000
_cell.angle_alpha   90.00
_cell.angle_beta   90.00
_cell.angle_gamma   90.00
#
_symmetry.space_group_name_H-M   'P 1'
#
loop_
_entity.id
_entity.type
_entity.pdbx_description
1 polymer ?
#
loop_
_entity_poly.entity_id
_entity_poly.type
_entity_poly.pdbx_seq_one_letter_code
_entity_poly.pdbx_strand_id
1 'polypeptide(L)' 'MQPVQRHEVSRAKRKQRRTVIACTACRHSKIKCSGDEPCGNCKKRLIACQFTEGSSNKILVSER' A
#
# COMPACT_ATOMS: atom_id res chain seq x y z
N MET A 1 -39.35 11.81 -15.91
CA MET A 1 -38.77 11.44 -14.59
C MET A 1 -37.52 10.60 -14.84
N GLN A 2 -36.34 11.26 -14.88
CA GLN A 2 -35.05 10.63 -15.15
C GLN A 2 -34.25 10.56 -13.84
N PRO A 3 -33.84 9.38 -13.34
CA PRO A 3 -32.97 9.31 -12.18
C PRO A 3 -31.48 9.52 -12.56
N VAL A 4 -30.97 10.65 -12.06
CA VAL A 4 -29.61 10.96 -11.57
C VAL A 4 -28.42 10.11 -12.04
N GLN A 5 -27.48 10.80 -12.69
CA GLN A 5 -26.13 10.34 -13.03
C GLN A 5 -25.38 9.88 -11.77
N ARG A 6 -25.25 8.56 -11.59
CA ARG A 6 -24.48 7.97 -10.49
C ARG A 6 -22.99 8.09 -10.84
N HIS A 7 -22.29 8.87 -10.02
CA HIS A 7 -20.89 9.23 -10.14
C HIS A 7 -20.00 8.11 -10.67
N GLU A 8 -19.21 8.44 -11.69
CA GLU A 8 -18.04 7.69 -12.11
C GLU A 8 -17.08 7.57 -10.92
N VAL A 9 -17.15 6.43 -10.23
CA VAL A 9 -16.05 6.01 -9.36
C VAL A 9 -14.91 5.72 -10.32
N SER A 10 -14.05 6.73 -10.47
CA SER A 10 -12.75 6.68 -11.13
C SER A 10 -11.96 5.54 -10.50
N ARG A 11 -12.23 4.34 -11.01
CA ARG A 11 -11.58 3.09 -10.64
C ARG A 11 -10.26 3.18 -11.36
N ALA A 12 -9.38 4.03 -10.81
CA ALA A 12 -8.04 4.27 -11.26
C ALA A 12 -7.42 2.90 -11.44
N LYS A 13 -7.46 2.43 -12.69
CA LYS A 13 -6.93 1.17 -13.16
C LYS A 13 -5.43 1.41 -13.21
N ARG A 14 -4.85 1.65 -12.02
CA ARG A 14 -3.41 1.82 -11.86
C ARG A 14 -2.85 0.48 -12.29
N LYS A 15 -2.23 0.50 -13.46
CA LYS A 15 -1.51 -0.62 -14.06
C LYS A 15 -0.88 -1.40 -12.92
N GLN A 16 -1.27 -2.66 -12.76
CA GLN A 16 -0.57 -3.59 -11.87
C GLN A 16 0.83 -3.79 -12.43
N ARG A 17 1.71 -2.80 -12.22
CA ARG A 17 3.14 -3.04 -12.27
C ARG A 17 3.36 -3.98 -11.12
N ARG A 18 3.61 -5.27 -11.41
CA ARG A 18 4.03 -6.24 -10.39
C ARG A 18 5.21 -5.61 -9.67
N THR A 19 5.00 -5.05 -8.49
CA THR A 19 6.10 -4.69 -7.62
C THR A 19 6.74 -5.99 -7.18
N VAL A 20 8.05 -6.11 -7.46
CA VAL A 20 8.87 -7.23 -6.97
C VAL A 20 8.90 -7.26 -5.42
N ILE A 21 8.56 -6.13 -4.78
CA ILE A 21 8.59 -5.93 -3.34
C ILE A 21 7.16 -5.74 -2.78
N ALA A 22 6.77 -6.62 -1.86
CA ALA A 22 5.58 -6.43 -1.03
C ALA A 22 5.85 -5.41 0.10
N CYS A 23 4.84 -4.62 0.48
CA CYS A 23 4.95 -3.70 1.62
C CYS A 23 5.17 -4.46 2.93
N THR A 24 5.72 -3.80 3.95
CA THR A 24 6.05 -4.37 5.26
C THR A 24 4.85 -5.07 5.90
N ALA A 25 3.67 -4.44 5.89
CA ALA A 25 2.45 -5.05 6.44
C ALA A 25 2.06 -6.36 5.74
N CYS A 26 2.15 -6.41 4.40
CA CYS A 26 1.85 -7.63 3.64
C CYS A 26 2.96 -8.68 3.80
N ARG A 27 4.23 -8.27 3.92
CA ARG A 27 5.37 -9.15 4.23
C ARG A 27 5.19 -9.83 5.59
N HIS A 28 4.87 -9.06 6.63
CA HIS A 28 4.63 -9.60 7.99
C HIS A 28 3.41 -10.51 8.02
N SER A 29 2.35 -10.15 7.29
CA SER A 29 1.13 -10.96 7.21
C SER A 29 1.27 -12.16 6.26
N LYS A 30 2.40 -12.31 5.54
CA LYS A 30 2.62 -13.35 4.52
C LYS A 30 1.50 -13.45 3.47
N ILE A 31 0.97 -12.31 3.04
CA ILE A 31 -0.12 -12.23 2.04
C ILE A 31 0.34 -11.56 0.75
N LYS A 32 -0.41 -11.76 -0.33
CA LYS A 32 -0.17 -11.07 -1.61
C LYS A 32 -0.35 -9.57 -1.46
N CYS A 33 0.72 -8.82 -1.74
CA CYS A 33 0.67 -7.36 -1.84
C CYS A 33 0.19 -6.95 -3.25
N SER A 34 -0.70 -5.95 -3.32
CA SER A 34 -1.15 -5.39 -4.60
C SER A 34 -0.08 -4.57 -5.32
N GLY A 35 0.91 -4.05 -4.58
CA GLY A 35 1.99 -3.23 -5.13
C GLY A 35 1.65 -1.75 -5.36
N ASP A 36 0.41 -1.37 -5.15
CA ASP A 36 -0.01 0.03 -5.11
C ASP A 36 0.41 0.67 -3.79
N GLU A 37 0.66 1.99 -3.78
CA GLU A 37 0.78 2.79 -2.56
C GLU A 37 -0.41 3.74 -2.43
N PRO A 38 -1.32 3.55 -1.45
CA PRO A 38 -1.37 2.45 -0.46
C PRO A 38 -1.86 1.12 -1.06
N CYS A 39 -1.33 0.00 -0.54
CA CYS A 39 -1.65 -1.33 -1.04
C CYS A 39 -3.13 -1.65 -0.81
N GLY A 40 -3.76 -2.43 -1.70
CA GLY A 40 -5.20 -2.71 -1.59
C GLY A 40 -5.62 -3.31 -0.24
N ASN A 41 -4.79 -4.17 0.34
CA ASN A 41 -5.04 -4.74 1.67
C ASN A 41 -4.85 -3.71 2.79
N CYS A 42 -3.82 -2.87 2.67
CA CYS A 42 -3.50 -1.81 3.62
C CYS A 42 -4.61 -0.76 3.66
N LYS A 43 -5.14 -0.40 2.48
CA LYS A 43 -6.29 0.49 2.33
C LYS A 43 -7.55 -0.07 2.96
N LYS A 44 -7.84 -1.36 2.77
CA LYS A 44 -9.00 -2.04 3.39
C LYS A 44 -8.88 -2.14 4.91
N ARG A 45 -7.68 -2.40 5.40
CA ARG A 45 -7.41 -2.54 6.84
C ARG A 45 -7.14 -1.20 7.53
N LEU A 46 -7.05 -0.10 6.76
CA LEU A 46 -6.69 1.23 7.24
C LEU A 46 -5.41 1.23 8.10
N ILE A 47 -4.43 0.42 7.69
CA ILE A 47 -3.13 0.30 8.37
C ILE A 47 -2.03 1.01 7.57
N ALA A 48 -0.93 1.30 8.25
CA ALA A 48 0.25 1.87 7.62
C ALA A 48 0.78 0.96 6.49
N CYS A 49 0.72 1.48 5.27
CA CYS A 49 1.35 0.87 4.12
C CYS A 49 2.74 1.48 3.97
N GLN A 50 3.77 0.67 4.19
CA GLN A 50 5.15 1.12 4.01
C GLN A 50 5.89 0.12 3.13
N PHE A 51 6.38 0.58 1.99
CA PHE A 51 7.30 -0.17 1.17
C PHE A 51 8.71 0.23 1.59
N THR A 52 9.35 -0.61 2.39
CA THR A 52 10.74 -0.40 2.84
C THR A 52 11.68 -0.69 1.68
N GLU A 53 11.91 0.32 0.84
CA GLU A 53 13.09 0.41 0.00
C GLU A 53 14.28 0.72 0.93
N GLY A 54 15.31 -0.12 0.88
CA GLY A 54 16.57 -0.06 1.65
C GLY A 54 16.66 0.85 2.88
N SER A 55 16.45 0.27 4.07
CA SER A 55 17.17 0.62 5.31
C SER A 55 17.19 2.09 5.77
N SER A 56 16.09 2.56 6.38
CA SER A 56 16.17 3.63 7.40
C SER A 56 16.57 3.06 8.77
N ASN A 57 17.65 2.28 8.82
CA ASN A 57 18.20 1.77 10.08
C ASN A 57 19.02 2.89 10.73
N LYS A 58 18.33 3.91 11.25
CA LYS A 58 18.93 4.92 12.12
C LYS A 58 19.12 4.29 13.51
N ILE A 59 20.16 3.49 13.65
CA ILE A 59 20.70 3.13 14.97
C ILE A 59 21.23 4.43 15.57
N LEU A 60 20.43 5.06 16.44
CA LEU A 60 20.90 6.10 17.33
C LEU A 60 21.61 5.39 18.49
N VAL A 61 22.91 5.12 18.35
CA VAL A 61 23.71 4.68 19.48
C VAL A 61 23.82 5.87 20.43
N SER A 62 23.12 5.81 21.56
CA SER A 62 23.40 6.71 22.68
C SER A 62 24.71 6.24 23.30
N GLU A 63 25.76 7.03 23.08
CA GLU A 63 27.08 6.94 23.69
C GLU A 63 26.97 6.87 25.22
N ARG A 64 27.73 5.96 25.86
CA ARG A 64 27.97 5.98 27.32
C ARG A 64 29.27 5.26 27.67
#